data_AF-A0A535AU30-F1
#
_entry.id   AF-A0A535AU30-F1
#
_cell.length_a   1.000
_cell.length_b   1.000
_cell.length_c   1.000
_cell.angle_alpha   90.00
_cell.angle_beta   90.00
_cell.angle_gamma   90.00
#
_symmetry.space_group_name_H-M   'P 1'
#
loop_
_entity.id
_entity.type
_entity.pdbx_description
1 polymer ?
#
loop_
_entity_poly.entity_id
_entity_poly.type
_entity_poly.pdbx_seq_one_letter_code
_entity_poly.pdbx_strand_id
1 'polypeptide(L)'
;MAHGEIVEETIDGMTYWLPADRTSDGSASAGVYLLPPFDEYTVAYKDRGAVVAPAHAPLAASGGVFRSIIVVDGQVAGTWKAAVRKGAMEVIPSPFGGQSRIEENAVCTAAKRYSDFRGLPLAES
;
A
#
# COMPACT_ATOMS: atom_id res chain seq x y z
N MET A 1 -21.96 25.30 12.65
CA MET A 1 -21.90 24.02 13.41
C MET A 1 -22.23 22.93 12.41
N ALA A 2 -21.23 22.22 11.88
CA ALA A 2 -21.52 21.05 11.04
C ALA A 2 -21.93 19.91 11.98
N HIS A 3 -23.21 19.55 11.98
CA HIS A 3 -23.65 18.30 12.58
C HIS A 3 -23.17 17.20 11.64
N GLY A 4 -22.09 16.51 12.00
CA GLY A 4 -21.55 15.42 11.19
C GLY A 4 -22.55 14.28 11.16
N GLU A 5 -23.37 14.22 10.12
CA GLU A 5 -24.26 13.11 9.86
C GLU A 5 -23.42 11.91 9.42
N ILE A 6 -23.70 10.73 9.98
CA ILE A 6 -23.06 9.47 9.59
C ILE A 6 -24.10 8.59 8.92
N VAL A 7 -23.68 7.90 7.87
CA VAL A 7 -24.49 6.93 7.12
C VAL A 7 -23.90 5.54 7.28
N GLU A 8 -24.80 4.55 7.25
CA GLU A 8 -24.46 3.14 7.25
C GLU A 8 -24.31 2.66 5.79
N GLU A 9 -23.22 1.95 5.48
CA GLU A 9 -23.01 1.31 4.17
C GLU A 9 -22.54 -0.13 4.38
N THR A 10 -23.06 -1.08 3.59
CA THR A 10 -22.61 -2.47 3.62
C THR A 10 -21.78 -2.78 2.39
N ILE A 11 -20.53 -3.18 2.58
CA ILE A 11 -19.58 -3.55 1.52
C ILE A 11 -19.06 -4.95 1.84
N ASP A 12 -19.17 -5.89 0.89
CA ASP A 12 -18.74 -7.28 1.05
C ASP A 12 -19.25 -7.97 2.34
N GLY A 13 -20.47 -7.62 2.76
CA GLY A 13 -21.11 -8.17 3.95
C GLY A 13 -20.63 -7.56 5.28
N MET A 14 -19.79 -6.52 5.23
CA MET A 14 -19.33 -5.76 6.39
C MET A 14 -20.03 -4.40 6.44
N THR A 15 -20.56 -4.03 7.60
CA THR A 15 -21.20 -2.72 7.83
C THR A 15 -20.15 -1.68 8.23
N TYR A 16 -20.11 -0.58 7.48
CA TYR A 16 -19.25 0.58 7.69
C TYR A 16 -20.10 1.81 8.05
N TRP A 17 -19.56 2.66 8.92
CA TRP A 17 -20.13 3.96 9.27
C TRP A 17 -19.26 5.06 8.67
N LEU A 18 -19.83 5.88 7.81
CA LEU A 18 -19.10 6.86 6.99
C LEU A 18 -19.74 8.25 7.14
N PRO A 19 -18.99 9.34 6.92
CA PRO A 19 -19.58 10.67 6.82
C PRO A 19 -20.60 10.74 5.67
N ALA A 20 -21.77 11.34 5.92
CA ALA A 20 -22.84 11.46 4.93
C ALA A 20 -22.45 12.31 3.71
N ASP A 21 -21.49 13.23 3.88
CA ASP A 21 -20.97 14.12 2.86
C ASP A 21 -19.76 13.54 2.10
N ARG A 22 -19.41 12.27 2.33
CA ARG A 22 -18.33 11.60 1.61
C ARG A 22 -18.66 11.56 0.12
N THR A 23 -17.89 12.30 -0.69
CA THR A 23 -17.90 12.10 -2.13
C THR A 23 -17.10 10.84 -2.43
N SER A 24 -17.77 9.78 -2.88
CA SER A 24 -17.07 8.70 -3.57
C SER A 24 -16.75 9.21 -4.97
N ASP A 25 -15.53 9.69 -5.18
CA ASP A 25 -15.12 10.18 -6.52
C ASP A 25 -15.09 9.06 -7.58
N GLY A 26 -15.43 7.81 -7.22
CA GLY A 26 -15.57 6.66 -8.12
C GLY A 26 -14.29 6.24 -8.81
N SER A 27 -13.26 7.08 -8.79
CA SER A 27 -11.92 6.79 -9.26
C SER A 27 -11.29 5.83 -8.26
N ALA A 28 -11.29 4.55 -8.59
CA ALA A 28 -10.29 3.65 -8.03
C ALA A 28 -8.93 4.33 -8.19
N SER A 29 -8.16 4.40 -7.10
CA SER A 29 -6.78 4.90 -7.13
C SER A 29 -5.96 3.93 -7.97
N ALA A 30 -5.96 4.10 -9.29
CA ALA A 30 -5.12 3.34 -10.20
C ALA A 30 -3.67 3.74 -9.92
N GLY A 31 -2.86 2.82 -9.40
CA GLY A 31 -1.49 3.16 -9.04
C GLY A 31 -0.73 2.12 -8.22
N VAL A 32 0.60 2.25 -8.28
CA VAL A 32 1.55 1.46 -7.52
C VAL A 32 2.19 2.30 -6.41
N TYR A 33 2.20 1.79 -5.18
CA TYR A 33 2.80 2.46 -4.02
C TYR A 33 3.79 1.53 -3.31
N LEU A 34 4.89 2.12 -2.84
CA LEU A 34 5.84 1.46 -1.94
C LEU A 34 5.64 2.02 -0.55
N LEU A 35 4.98 1.26 0.32
CA LEU A 35 4.71 1.68 1.69
C LEU A 35 5.75 1.05 2.63
N PRO A 36 6.31 1.84 3.57
CA PRO A 36 7.26 1.34 4.55
C PRO A 36 6.57 0.44 5.59
N PRO A 37 7.34 -0.24 6.45
CA PRO A 37 6.80 -0.90 7.63
C PRO A 37 5.97 0.06 8.48
N PHE A 38 4.87 -0.45 9.05
CA PHE A 38 3.98 0.26 9.97
C PHE A 38 3.20 1.45 9.38
N ASP A 39 3.10 1.55 8.06
CA ASP A 39 2.24 2.53 7.40
C ASP A 39 0.76 2.35 7.79
N GLU A 40 0.05 3.46 8.05
CA GLU A 40 -1.35 3.51 8.48
C GLU A 40 -2.26 2.65 7.60
N TYR A 41 -1.95 2.53 6.32
CA TYR A 41 -2.69 1.72 5.37
C TYR A 41 -2.91 0.27 5.85
N THR A 42 -1.97 -0.29 6.62
CA THR A 42 -2.06 -1.66 7.14
C THR A 42 -2.21 -1.75 8.65
N VAL A 43 -1.82 -0.71 9.40
CA VAL A 43 -1.89 -0.73 10.88
C VAL A 43 -3.20 -0.21 11.44
N ALA A 44 -3.94 0.63 10.70
CA ALA A 44 -5.13 1.30 11.22
C ALA A 44 -6.28 0.33 11.58
N TYR A 45 -6.33 -0.83 10.92
CA TYR A 45 -7.40 -1.81 11.09
C TYR A 45 -6.87 -3.15 11.59
N LYS A 46 -7.59 -3.75 12.55
CA LYS A 46 -7.31 -5.10 13.03
C LYS A 46 -7.55 -6.14 11.92
N ASP A 47 -8.66 -6.00 11.22
CA ASP A 47 -8.95 -6.76 10.01
C ASP A 47 -8.36 -6.04 8.80
N ARG A 48 -7.59 -6.77 7.99
CA ARG A 48 -6.87 -6.27 6.81
C ARG A 48 -7.37 -6.91 5.53
N GLY A 49 -8.41 -7.74 5.59
CA GLY A 49 -8.89 -8.54 4.47
C GLY A 49 -9.28 -7.73 3.24
N ALA A 50 -9.67 -6.46 3.44
CA ALA A 50 -9.97 -5.52 2.36
C ALA A 50 -8.77 -5.16 1.47
N VAL A 51 -7.54 -5.26 2.00
CA VAL A 51 -6.32 -4.82 1.31
C VAL A 51 -5.24 -5.91 1.18
N VAL A 52 -5.28 -6.94 2.03
CA VAL A 52 -4.33 -8.07 2.01
C VAL A 52 -5.11 -9.36 1.84
N ALA A 53 -4.93 -10.02 0.69
CA ALA A 53 -5.50 -11.34 0.47
C ALA A 53 -5.04 -12.33 1.57
N PRO A 54 -5.92 -13.22 2.09
CA PRO A 54 -5.57 -14.13 3.19
C PRO A 54 -4.32 -14.97 2.95
N ALA A 55 -4.09 -15.40 1.71
CA ALA A 55 -2.89 -16.16 1.32
C ALA A 55 -1.57 -15.37 1.45
N HIS A 56 -1.64 -14.05 1.52
CA HIS A 56 -0.49 -13.15 1.61
C HIS A 56 -0.33 -12.50 2.98
N ALA A 57 -1.32 -12.65 3.88
CA ALA A 57 -1.28 -12.05 5.22
C ALA A 57 0.02 -12.37 6.00
N PRO A 58 0.53 -13.62 6.04
CA PRO A 58 1.78 -13.93 6.72
C PRO A 58 3.03 -13.31 6.07
N LEU A 59 2.93 -12.98 4.78
CA LEU A 59 4.02 -12.34 4.02
C LEU A 59 4.02 -10.83 4.25
N ALA A 60 2.86 -10.20 4.41
CA ALA A 60 2.74 -8.77 4.69
C ALA A 60 3.05 -8.42 6.16
N ALA A 61 2.65 -9.27 7.11
CA ALA A 61 2.96 -9.10 8.52
C ALA A 61 3.08 -10.44 9.25
N SER A 62 4.02 -10.55 10.18
CA SER A 62 4.20 -11.76 11.00
C SER A 62 4.69 -11.40 12.39
N GLY A 63 4.12 -12.03 13.43
CA GLY A 63 4.52 -11.80 14.82
C GLY A 63 4.39 -10.35 15.29
N GLY A 64 3.46 -9.57 14.75
CA GLY A 64 3.29 -8.14 15.05
C GLY A 64 4.24 -7.21 14.28
N VAL A 65 5.15 -7.76 13.47
CA VAL A 65 6.06 -6.98 12.62
C VAL A 65 5.47 -6.84 11.22
N PHE A 66 5.33 -5.60 10.78
CA PHE A 66 4.86 -5.24 9.44
C PHE A 66 6.04 -5.14 8.49
N ARG A 67 5.88 -5.64 7.25
CA ARG A 67 6.90 -5.51 6.21
C ARG A 67 6.62 -4.30 5.33
N SER A 68 7.64 -3.85 4.60
CA SER A 68 7.41 -2.91 3.50
C SER A 68 6.64 -3.63 2.39
N ILE A 69 5.55 -3.01 1.92
CA ILE A 69 4.60 -3.61 0.99
C ILE A 69 4.52 -2.84 -0.32
N ILE A 70 4.21 -3.56 -1.38
CA ILE A 70 3.84 -3.00 -2.69
C ILE A 70 2.32 -3.05 -2.76
N VAL A 71 1.68 -1.89 -2.94
CA VAL A 71 0.23 -1.78 -3.16
C VAL A 71 -0.01 -1.50 -4.63
N VAL A 72 -0.91 -2.24 -5.26
CA VAL A 72 -1.38 -2.05 -6.64
C VAL A 72 -2.89 -1.94 -6.60
N ASP A 73 -3.42 -0.79 -7.01
CA ASP A 73 -4.87 -0.52 -7.08
C ASP A 73 -5.60 -0.84 -5.76
N GLY A 74 -4.98 -0.46 -4.64
CA GLY A 74 -5.49 -0.70 -3.30
C GLY A 74 -5.23 -2.11 -2.73
N GLN A 75 -4.63 -3.02 -3.49
CA GLN A 75 -4.35 -4.40 -3.03
C GLN A 75 -2.86 -4.61 -2.80
N VAL A 76 -2.51 -5.26 -1.69
CA VAL A 76 -1.11 -5.65 -1.42
C VAL A 76 -0.70 -6.77 -2.38
N ALA A 77 0.19 -6.44 -3.30
CA ALA A 77 0.65 -7.30 -4.38
C ALA A 77 2.08 -7.82 -4.20
N GLY A 78 2.79 -7.39 -3.15
CA GLY A 78 4.15 -7.84 -2.90
C GLY A 78 4.78 -7.20 -1.68
N THR A 79 6.04 -7.52 -1.47
CA THR A 79 6.93 -6.84 -0.51
C THR A 79 8.06 -6.15 -1.26
N TRP A 80 8.78 -5.27 -0.58
CA TRP A 80 10.01 -4.70 -1.13
C TRP A 80 11.02 -4.47 -0.03
N LYS A 81 12.28 -4.29 -0.42
CA LYS A 81 13.36 -3.86 0.47
C LYS A 81 14.04 -2.64 -0.10
N ALA A 82 14.59 -1.80 0.76
CA ALA A 82 15.55 -0.78 0.35
C ALA A 82 16.88 -0.95 1.07
N ALA A 83 17.95 -0.60 0.37
CA ALA A 83 19.29 -0.43 0.92
C ALA A 83 19.88 0.90 0.43
N VAL A 84 20.68 1.56 1.25
CA VAL A 84 21.45 2.74 0.80
C VAL A 84 22.87 2.30 0.52
N ARG A 85 23.34 2.48 -0.70
CA ARG A 85 24.69 2.14 -1.15
C ARG A 85 25.29 3.33 -1.88
N LYS A 86 26.51 3.72 -1.49
CA LYS A 86 27.23 4.86 -2.10
C LYS A 86 26.39 6.15 -2.18
N GLY A 87 25.54 6.39 -1.19
CA GLY A 87 24.66 7.57 -1.12
C GLY A 87 23.39 7.49 -1.97
N ALA A 88 23.14 6.38 -2.68
CA ALA A 88 21.92 6.15 -3.44
C ALA A 88 21.08 5.02 -2.84
N MET A 89 19.76 5.11 -3.00
CA MET A 89 18.82 4.10 -2.51
C MET A 89 18.54 3.08 -3.61
N GLU A 90 18.82 1.82 -3.31
CA GLU A 90 18.46 0.66 -4.12
C GLU A 90 17.14 0.09 -3.60
N VAL A 91 16.16 -0.11 -4.49
CA VAL A 91 14.84 -0.68 -4.18
C VAL A 91 14.73 -2.04 -4.85
N ILE A 92 14.43 -3.07 -4.06
CA ILE A 92 14.33 -4.46 -4.50
C ILE A 92 12.89 -4.93 -4.31
N PRO A 93 12.06 -4.96 -5.36
CA PRO A 93 10.69 -5.46 -5.29
C PRO A 93 10.65 -6.99 -5.20
N SER A 94 9.60 -7.52 -4.57
CA SER A 94 9.32 -8.95 -4.42
C SER A 94 7.81 -9.19 -4.55
N PRO A 95 7.27 -9.20 -5.80
CA PRO A 95 5.86 -9.43 -6.07
C PRO A 95 5.38 -10.81 -5.63
N PHE A 96 4.11 -10.92 -5.22
CA PHE A 96 3.44 -12.17 -4.96
C PHE A 96 2.92 -12.80 -6.27
N GLY A 97 3.05 -14.12 -6.43
CA GLY A 97 2.46 -14.86 -7.56
C GLY A 97 3.22 -14.80 -8.90
N GLY A 98 4.46 -14.29 -8.93
CA GLY A 98 5.26 -14.15 -10.15
C GLY A 98 5.12 -12.76 -10.81
N GLN A 99 6.11 -12.37 -11.62
CA GLN A 99 6.33 -11.00 -12.11
C GLN A 99 5.20 -10.39 -12.98
N SER A 100 4.10 -11.10 -13.26
CA SER A 100 3.12 -10.67 -14.28
C SER A 100 2.06 -9.68 -13.81
N ARG A 101 2.07 -9.23 -12.54
CA ARG A 101 0.99 -8.39 -11.99
C ARG A 101 1.37 -6.95 -11.63
N ILE A 102 2.66 -6.62 -11.67
CA ILE A 102 3.12 -5.27 -11.32
C ILE A 102 4.00 -4.76 -12.46
N GLU A 103 3.57 -3.69 -13.13
CA GLU A 103 4.35 -3.08 -14.20
C GLU A 103 5.66 -2.50 -13.65
N GLU A 104 6.78 -2.89 -14.24
CA GLU A 104 8.11 -2.45 -13.82
C GLU A 104 8.25 -0.92 -13.83
N ASN A 105 7.76 -0.26 -14.88
CA ASN A 105 7.76 1.20 -14.98
C ASN A 105 6.97 1.86 -13.83
N ALA A 106 5.87 1.25 -13.40
CA ALA A 106 5.07 1.74 -12.28
C ALA A 106 5.80 1.57 -10.95
N VAL A 107 6.52 0.45 -10.76
CA VAL A 107 7.40 0.23 -9.61
C VAL A 107 8.54 1.25 -9.59
N CYS A 108 9.22 1.49 -10.73
CA CYS A 108 10.28 2.49 -10.84
C CYS A 108 9.77 3.90 -10.49
N THR A 109 8.58 4.25 -10.96
CA THR A 109 7.94 5.53 -10.62
C THR A 109 7.64 5.62 -9.11
N ALA A 110 7.14 4.54 -8.50
CA ALA A 110 6.90 4.48 -7.06
C ALA A 110 8.20 4.54 -6.24
N ALA A 111 9.26 3.86 -6.70
CA ALA A 111 10.59 3.89 -6.10
C ALA A 111 11.19 5.29 -6.11
N LYS A 112 11.01 6.04 -7.22
CA LYS A 112 11.43 7.44 -7.32
C LYS A 112 10.67 8.34 -6.34
N ARG A 113 9.34 8.21 -6.26
CA ARG A 113 8.55 8.96 -5.25
C ARG A 113 9.05 8.70 -3.84
N TYR A 114 9.32 7.43 -3.51
CA TYR A 114 9.83 7.06 -2.20
C TYR A 114 11.27 7.58 -1.98
N SER A 115 12.13 7.59 -3.00
CA SER A 115 13.50 8.12 -2.89
C SER A 115 13.51 9.62 -2.64
N ASP A 116 12.66 10.34 -3.38
CA ASP A 116 12.47 11.78 -3.24
C ASP A 116 11.96 12.13 -1.83
N PHE A 117 10.96 11.38 -1.33
CA PHE A 117 10.47 11.51 0.06
C PHE A 117 11.58 11.29 1.10
N ARG A 118 12.50 10.36 0.84
CA ARG A 118 13.64 10.05 1.71
C ARG A 118 14.83 10.99 1.52
N GLY A 119 14.79 11.91 0.55
CA GLY A 119 15.89 12.82 0.24
C GLY A 119 17.15 12.13 -0.29
N LEU A 120 17.00 10.98 -0.94
CA LEU A 120 18.12 10.20 -1.49
C LEU A 120 17.93 9.98 -3.00
N PRO A 121 18.99 10.04 -3.82
CA PRO A 121 18.89 9.65 -5.21
C PRO A 121 18.55 8.16 -5.32
N LEU A 122 17.70 7.81 -6.29
CA LEU A 122 17.44 6.40 -6.62
C LEU A 122 18.67 5.84 -7.35
N ALA A 123 19.11 4.63 -6.96
CA ALA A 123 20.17 3.93 -7.67
C ALA A 123 19.67 3.55 -9.07
N GLU A 124 20.46 3.87 -10.10
CA GLU A 124 20.21 3.36 -11.45
C GLU A 124 20.41 1.84 -11.46
N SER A 125 19.44 1.12 -12.04
CA SER A 125 19.47 -0.34 -12.18
C SER A 125 20.32 -0.76 -13.37
#